data_AF-A0A380K4N4-F1
#
_entry.id   AF-A0A380K4N4-F1
#
_cell.length_a   1.000
_cell.length_b   1.000
_cell.length_c   1.000
_cell.angle_alpha   90.00
_cell.angle_beta   90.00
_cell.angle_gamma   90.00
#
_symmetry.space_group_name_H-M   'P 1'
#
loop_
_entity.id
_entity.type
_entity.pdbx_description
1 polymer ?
#
loop_
_entity_poly.entity_id
_entity_poly.type
_entity_poly.pdbx_seq_one_letter_code
_entity_poly.pdbx_strand_id
1 'polypeptide(L)' 'MVLGEKTAKKWYKATEDTAVKGYQAVEDKFVKTFFAKEGETVEEAKERLRAQKTKKH' A
#
# COMPACT_ATOMS: atom_id res chain seq x y z
N MET A 1 -29.08 22.94 4.67
CA MET A 1 -28.96 21.55 4.18
C MET A 1 -27.59 21.39 3.49
N VAL A 2 -26.51 21.11 4.25
CA VAL A 2 -25.14 20.84 3.71
C VAL A 2 -24.42 19.74 4.52
N LEU A 3 -25.12 19.07 5.45
CA LEU A 3 -24.52 18.10 6.36
C LEU A 3 -24.36 16.70 5.73
N GLY A 4 -25.26 16.32 4.82
CA GLY A 4 -25.25 15.01 4.16
C GLY A 4 -24.06 14.78 3.23
N GLU A 5 -23.76 15.74 2.35
CA GLU A 5 -22.69 15.59 1.35
C GLU A 5 -21.29 15.52 1.99
N LYS A 6 -21.02 16.32 3.02
CA LYS A 6 -19.73 16.28 3.75
C LYS A 6 -19.53 14.94 4.46
N THR A 7 -20.62 14.36 4.97
CA THR A 7 -20.59 13.07 5.66
C THR A 7 -20.39 11.93 4.67
N ALA A 8 -21.09 11.94 3.53
CA ALA A 8 -20.90 10.96 2.46
C ALA A 8 -19.46 10.94 1.92
N LYS A 9 -18.86 12.12 1.67
CA LYS A 9 -17.45 12.22 1.22
C LYS A 9 -16.47 11.66 2.26
N LYS A 10 -16.72 11.88 3.55
CA LYS A 10 -15.88 11.32 4.63
C LYS A 10 -15.97 9.80 4.69
N TRP A 11 -17.18 9.25 4.60
CA TRP A 11 -17.39 7.80 4.60
C TRP A 11 -16.73 7.14 3.39
N TYR A 12 -16.94 7.69 2.20
CA TYR A 12 -16.33 7.18 0.98
C TYR A 12 -14.79 7.16 1.08
N LYS A 13 -14.20 8.28 1.52
CA LYS A 13 -12.75 8.39 1.71
C LYS A 13 -12.23 7.45 2.81
N ALA A 14 -13.01 7.19 3.86
CA ALA A 14 -12.63 6.25 4.91
C ALA A 14 -12.62 4.79 4.42
N THR A 15 -13.56 4.41 3.54
CA THR A 15 -13.59 3.08 2.92
C THR A 15 -12.40 2.89 1.98
N GLU A 16 -12.08 3.89 1.16
CA GLU A 16 -10.88 3.86 0.31
C GLU A 16 -9.60 3.74 1.14
N ASP A 17 -9.44 4.55 2.19
CA ASP A 17 -8.26 4.52 3.06
C ASP A 17 -8.10 3.15 3.75
N THR A 18 -9.22 2.55 4.17
CA THR A 18 -9.25 1.21 4.77
C THR A 18 -8.86 0.13 3.77
N ALA A 19 -9.39 0.20 2.54
CA ALA A 19 -9.04 -0.75 1.48
C ALA A 19 -7.56 -0.63 1.09
N VAL A 20 -7.03 0.59 0.94
CA VAL A 20 -5.63 0.85 0.63
C VAL A 20 -4.72 0.36 1.76
N LYS A 21 -5.06 0.61 3.03
CA LYS A 21 -4.32 0.08 4.18
C LYS A 21 -4.33 -1.45 4.23
N GLY A 22 -5.48 -2.06 3.99
CA GLY A 22 -5.61 -3.52 3.92
C GLY A 22 -4.73 -4.11 2.82
N TYR A 23 -4.74 -3.49 1.64
CA TYR A 23 -3.88 -3.89 0.53
C TYR A 23 -2.40 -3.71 0.87
N GLN A 24 -1.99 -2.57 1.42
CA GLN A 24 -0.61 -2.31 1.83
C GLN A 24 -0.12 -3.35 2.84
N ALA A 25 -0.95 -3.75 3.81
CA ALA A 25 -0.58 -4.77 4.79
C ALA A 25 -0.35 -6.16 4.17
N VAL A 26 -1.18 -6.53 3.18
CA VAL A 26 -1.00 -7.78 2.43
C VAL A 26 0.23 -7.69 1.54
N GLU A 27 0.43 -6.58 0.84
CA GLU A 27 1.60 -6.31 0.01
C GLU A 27 2.89 -6.38 0.84
N ASP A 28 2.92 -5.76 2.03
CA ASP A 28 4.07 -5.79 2.95
C ASP A 28 4.42 -7.21 3.38
N LYS A 29 3.42 -8.00 3.78
CA LYS A 29 3.63 -9.41 4.13
C LYS A 29 4.12 -10.21 2.93
N PHE A 30 3.55 -9.97 1.76
CA PHE A 30 3.93 -10.68 0.54
C PHE A 30 5.39 -10.38 0.17
N VAL A 31 5.78 -9.10 0.19
CA VAL A 31 7.17 -8.69 -0.04
C VAL A 31 8.07 -9.30 1.02
N LYS A 32 7.71 -9.26 2.30
CA LYS A 32 8.50 -9.86 3.38
C LYS A 32 8.72 -11.37 3.20
N THR A 33 7.68 -12.10 2.79
CA THR A 33 7.72 -13.57 2.72
C THR A 33 8.35 -14.07 1.42
N PHE A 34 8.11 -13.38 0.30
CA PHE A 34 8.52 -13.87 -1.02
C PHE A 34 9.70 -13.11 -1.64
N PHE A 35 9.91 -11.85 -1.29
CA PHE A 35 10.89 -10.98 -1.95
C PHE A 35 11.99 -10.42 -1.05
N ALA A 36 11.74 -10.32 0.26
CA ALA A 36 12.77 -9.96 1.23
C ALA A 36 13.73 -11.13 1.40
N LYS A 37 15.03 -10.82 1.37
CA LYS A 37 16.08 -11.79 1.68
C LYS A 37 16.29 -11.88 3.18
N GLU A 38 17.00 -12.90 3.66
CA GLU A 38 17.33 -13.04 5.08
C GLU A 38 18.02 -11.78 5.61
N GLY A 39 17.31 -11.05 6.49
CA GLY A 39 17.77 -9.79 7.09
C GLY A 39 17.35 -8.51 6.37
N GLU A 40 16.70 -8.58 5.20
CA GLU A 40 16.26 -7.39 4.44
C GLU A 40 14.88 -6.91 4.95
N THR A 41 14.72 -5.60 5.11
CA THR A 41 13.43 -5.01 5.51
C THR A 41 12.44 -4.97 4.34
N VAL A 42 11.15 -4.87 4.64
CA VAL A 42 10.09 -4.77 3.61
C VAL A 42 10.27 -3.52 2.74
N GLU A 43 10.67 -2.40 3.34
CA GLU A 43 10.96 -1.16 2.62
C GLU A 43 12.13 -1.32 1.66
N GLU A 44 13.25 -1.90 2.09
CA GLU A 44 14.41 -2.15 1.22
C GLU A 44 14.06 -3.09 0.06
N ALA A 45 13.32 -4.17 0.34
CA ALA A 45 12.86 -5.09 -0.69
C ALA A 45 11.92 -4.39 -1.70
N LYS A 46 11.01 -3.52 -1.24
CA LYS A 46 10.16 -2.70 -2.13
C LYS A 46 10.96 -1.71 -2.95
N GLU A 47 11.95 -1.05 -2.36
CA GLU A 47 12.79 -0.08 -3.05
C GLU A 47 13.61 -0.76 -4.15
N ARG A 48 14.19 -1.93 -3.86
CA ARG A 48 14.87 -2.79 -4.84
C ARG A 48 13.94 -3.25 -5.97
N LEU A 49 12.70 -3.63 -5.66
CA LEU A 49 11.69 -4.02 -6.66
C LEU A 49 11.28 -2.84 -7.55
N ARG A 50 11.14 -1.63 -6.99
CA ARG A 50 10.87 -0.40 -7.74
C ARG A 50 12.04 -0.04 -8.65
N ALA A 51 13.27 -0.11 -8.14
CA ALA A 51 14.48 0.13 -8.92
C ALA A 51 14.66 -0.89 -10.06
N GLN A 52 14.26 -2.16 -9.85
CA GLN A 52 14.23 -3.16 -10.93
C GLN A 52 13.14 -2.88 -11.96
N LYS A 53 11.96 -2.40 -11.55
CA LYS A 53 10.88 -2.00 -12.48
C LYS A 53 11.32 -0.85 -13.39
N THR A 54 12.04 0.15 -12.85
CA THR A 54 12.50 1.30 -13.65
C THR A 54 13.71 1.00 -14.52
N LYS A 55 14.51 -0.03 -14.19
CA LYS A 55 15.59 -0.55 -15.05
C LYS A 55 15.13 -1.41 -16.23
N LYS A 56 13.83 -1.76 -16.31
CA LYS A 56 13.22 -2.24 -17.56
C LYS A 56 12.77 -1.02 -18.40
N HIS A 57 13.75 -0.26 -18.89
CA HIS A 57 13.59 0.63 -20.04
C HIS A 57 14.86 0.55 -20.87
#